data_AF-A0A182ET31-F1
#
_entry.id   AF-A0A182ET31-F1
#
_cell.length_a   1.000
_cell.length_b   1.000
_cell.length_c   1.000
_cell.angle_alpha   90.00
_cell.angle_beta   90.00
_cell.angle_gamma   90.00
#
_symmetry.space_group_name_H-M   'P 1'
#
loop_
_entity.id
_entity.type
_entity.pdbx_description
1 polymer ?
#
loop_
_entity_poly.entity_id
_entity_poly.type
_entity_poly.pdbx_seq_one_letter_code
_entity_poly.pdbx_strand_id
1 'polypeptide(L)'
;MKEEAADSILELIRQEKIPSSYKEKAEEYVKRAEAIRLQSASKASSTIIKSQQQLNLERAEFLLYQALDQDEAGNIDEAIMLYSQAIELCIDTSSTSCNAVIAQKLRQLAKKALDRAEVLKAQERKSPSLELPEPPVN
;
A
#
# COMPACT_ATOMS: atom_id res chain seq x y z
N MET A 1 10.69 -24.40 -17.51
CA MET A 1 11.69 -23.69 -18.35
C MET A 1 13.12 -23.71 -17.79
N LYS A 2 13.47 -23.10 -16.64
CA LYS A 2 14.90 -23.10 -16.18
C LYS A 2 15.39 -24.43 -15.60
N GLU A 3 14.48 -25.26 -15.11
CA GLU A 3 14.78 -26.53 -14.45
C GLU A 3 15.09 -27.64 -15.46
N GLU A 4 14.26 -27.77 -16.49
CA GLU A 4 14.47 -28.70 -17.62
C GLU A 4 15.82 -28.52 -18.32
N ALA A 5 16.33 -27.29 -18.37
CA ALA A 5 17.62 -27.01 -18.98
C ALA A 5 18.80 -27.58 -18.16
N ALA A 6 18.73 -27.52 -16.83
CA ALA A 6 19.79 -28.04 -15.97
C ALA A 6 19.77 -29.58 -15.94
N ASP A 7 18.57 -30.18 -15.90
CA ASP A 7 18.39 -31.63 -15.98
C ASP A 7 18.84 -32.18 -17.35
N SER A 8 18.57 -31.44 -18.43
CA SER A 8 19.05 -31.78 -19.76
C SER A 8 20.58 -31.76 -19.85
N ILE A 9 21.25 -30.81 -19.20
CA ILE A 9 22.73 -30.76 -19.16
C ILE A 9 23.29 -31.96 -18.40
N LEU A 10 22.69 -32.36 -17.27
CA LEU A 10 23.13 -33.53 -16.51
C LEU A 10 22.95 -34.84 -17.31
N GLU A 11 21.85 -34.99 -18.04
CA GLU A 11 21.59 -36.14 -18.90
C GLU A 11 22.55 -36.20 -20.10
N LEU A 12 22.89 -35.05 -20.69
CA LEU A 12 23.87 -34.98 -21.77
C LEU A 12 25.31 -35.27 -21.31
N ILE A 13 25.66 -34.92 -20.06
CA ILE A 13 26.94 -35.33 -19.45
C ILE A 13 26.96 -36.84 -19.21
N ARG A 14 25.85 -37.43 -18.77
CA ARG A 14 25.70 -38.89 -18.60
C ARG A 14 25.80 -39.65 -19.93
N GLN A 15 25.34 -39.03 -21.02
CA GLN A 15 25.48 -39.54 -22.39
C GLN A 15 26.85 -39.20 -23.03
N GLU A 16 27.80 -38.61 -22.27
CA GLU A 16 29.12 -38.17 -22.73
C GLU A 16 29.11 -37.16 -23.91
N LYS A 17 27.97 -36.50 -24.15
CA LYS A 17 27.83 -35.51 -25.23
C LYS A 17 28.40 -34.13 -24.87
N ILE A 18 28.63 -33.87 -23.59
CA ILE A 18 29.26 -32.64 -23.10
C ILE A 18 30.21 -32.94 -21.92
N PRO A 19 31.25 -32.12 -21.72
CA PRO A 19 32.26 -32.34 -20.69
C PRO A 19 31.68 -32.32 -19.27
N SER A 20 32.23 -33.18 -18.41
CA SER A 20 31.88 -33.26 -16.98
C SER A 20 32.20 -31.98 -16.20
N SER A 21 32.99 -31.05 -16.76
CA SER A 21 33.25 -29.73 -16.17
C SER A 21 31.99 -28.88 -15.97
N TYR A 22 30.91 -29.15 -16.71
CA TYR A 22 29.63 -28.44 -16.57
C TYR A 22 28.74 -28.99 -15.47
N LYS A 23 29.09 -30.15 -14.89
CA LYS A 23 28.29 -30.86 -13.89
C LYS A 23 28.04 -30.02 -12.65
N GLU A 24 29.09 -29.43 -12.08
CA GLU A 24 29.00 -28.61 -10.88
C GLU A 24 28.06 -27.40 -11.09
N LYS A 25 28.15 -26.76 -12.25
CA LYS A 25 27.29 -25.63 -12.59
C LYS A 25 25.83 -26.04 -12.77
N ALA A 26 25.58 -27.18 -13.42
CA ALA A 26 24.22 -27.71 -13.57
C ALA A 26 23.59 -28.05 -12.22
N GLU A 27 24.34 -28.71 -11.32
CA GLU A 27 23.88 -29.00 -9.95
C GLU A 27 23.60 -27.73 -9.14
N GLU A 28 24.43 -26.69 -9.28
CA GLU A 28 24.17 -25.38 -8.66
C GLU A 28 22.87 -24.76 -9.19
N TYR A 29 22.61 -24.84 -10.49
CA TYR A 29 21.37 -24.34 -11.09
C TYR A 29 20.13 -25.11 -10.61
N VAL A 30 20.21 -26.44 -10.48
CA VAL A 30 19.11 -27.26 -9.91
C VAL A 30 18.84 -26.86 -8.46
N LYS A 31 19.88 -26.81 -7.62
CA LYS A 31 19.75 -26.40 -6.21
C LYS A 31 19.17 -24.99 -6.07
N ARG A 32 19.59 -24.06 -6.93
CA ARG A 32 19.06 -22.69 -6.93
C ARG A 32 17.60 -22.65 -7.38
N ALA A 33 17.23 -23.42 -8.40
CA ALA A 33 15.85 -23.52 -8.86
C ALA A 33 14.96 -24.13 -7.76
N GLU A 34 15.41 -25.17 -7.07
CA GLU A 34 14.73 -25.75 -5.90
C GLU A 34 14.56 -24.73 -4.77
N ALA A 35 15.63 -24.02 -4.40
CA ALA A 35 15.57 -23.00 -3.36
C ALA A 35 14.59 -21.89 -3.72
N ILE A 36 14.57 -21.46 -5.00
CA ILE A 36 13.60 -20.48 -5.50
C ILE A 36 12.19 -21.05 -5.43
N ARG A 37 11.95 -22.31 -5.85
CA ARG A 37 10.61 -22.93 -5.75
C ARG A 37 10.14 -23.08 -4.32
N LEU A 38 11.00 -23.49 -3.39
CA LEU A 38 10.65 -23.61 -1.97
C LEU A 38 10.33 -22.23 -1.38
N GLN A 39 11.12 -21.21 -1.71
CA GLN A 39 10.85 -19.82 -1.34
C GLN A 39 9.59 -19.27 -2.01
N SER A 40 9.32 -19.63 -3.27
CA SER A 40 8.14 -19.22 -4.03
C SER A 40 6.90 -19.99 -3.62
N ALA A 41 7.00 -21.22 -3.11
CA ALA A 41 5.87 -21.99 -2.59
C ALA A 41 5.49 -21.50 -1.18
N SER A 42 6.50 -21.22 -0.33
CA SER A 42 6.27 -20.55 0.94
C SER A 42 5.82 -19.08 0.75
N LYS A 43 6.31 -18.40 -0.29
CA LYS A 43 5.77 -17.11 -0.76
C LYS A 43 4.44 -17.20 -1.48
N ALA A 44 4.05 -18.29 -2.13
CA ALA A 44 2.73 -18.40 -2.76
C ALA A 44 1.64 -18.61 -1.69
N SER A 45 2.01 -19.26 -0.59
CA SER A 45 1.20 -19.32 0.63
C SER A 45 1.18 -17.98 1.39
N SER A 46 2.24 -17.15 1.24
CA SER A 46 2.35 -15.82 1.86
C SER A 46 2.16 -14.61 0.92
N THR A 47 1.86 -14.81 -0.37
CA THR A 47 1.11 -13.90 -1.25
C THR A 47 -0.35 -14.05 -0.84
N ILE A 48 -0.49 -13.72 0.43
CA ILE A 48 -1.65 -13.61 1.27
C ILE A 48 -2.59 -12.68 0.53
N ILE A 49 -3.75 -13.22 0.16
CA ILE A 49 -4.93 -12.41 -0.09
C ILE A 49 -5.06 -11.51 1.14
N LYS A 50 -4.60 -10.25 1.02
CA LYS A 50 -4.74 -9.28 2.11
C LYS A 50 -6.22 -9.27 2.47
N SER A 51 -6.53 -9.36 3.75
CA SER A 51 -7.94 -9.28 4.17
C SER A 51 -8.51 -7.95 3.68
N GLN A 52 -9.81 -7.91 3.40
CA GLN A 52 -10.46 -6.66 2.99
C GLN A 52 -10.21 -5.52 4.01
N GLN A 53 -10.13 -5.87 5.30
CA GLN A 53 -9.80 -4.94 6.38
C GLN A 53 -8.38 -4.37 6.24
N GLN A 54 -7.41 -5.21 5.88
CA GLN A 54 -6.02 -4.79 5.65
C GLN A 54 -5.92 -3.86 4.42
N LEU A 55 -6.62 -4.19 3.33
CA LEU A 55 -6.68 -3.35 2.13
C LEU A 55 -7.34 -2.00 2.42
N ASN A 56 -8.44 -2.00 3.17
CA ASN A 56 -9.11 -0.76 3.55
C ASN A 56 -8.26 0.10 4.48
N LEU A 57 -7.49 -0.52 5.40
CA LEU A 57 -6.54 0.21 6.24
C LEU A 57 -5.48 0.90 5.38
N GLU A 58 -4.85 0.19 4.45
CA GLU A 58 -3.85 0.75 3.54
C GLU A 58 -4.45 1.89 2.69
N ARG A 59 -5.69 1.72 2.22
CA ARG A 59 -6.40 2.76 1.46
C ARG A 59 -6.71 3.99 2.32
N ALA A 60 -7.12 3.82 3.57
CA ALA A 60 -7.37 4.92 4.48
C ALA A 60 -6.08 5.68 4.83
N GLU A 61 -4.97 4.97 5.04
CA GLU A 61 -3.65 5.57 5.23
C GLU A 61 -3.21 6.37 3.99
N PHE A 62 -3.42 5.82 2.79
CA PHE A 62 -3.11 6.53 1.55
C PHE A 62 -3.91 7.83 1.41
N LEU A 63 -5.23 7.79 1.63
CA LEU A 63 -6.08 8.99 1.60
C LEU A 63 -5.63 10.03 2.64
N LEU A 64 -5.18 9.59 3.82
CA LEU A 64 -4.67 10.48 4.85
C LEU A 64 -3.39 11.19 4.41
N TYR A 65 -2.47 10.49 3.75
CA TYR A 65 -1.27 11.11 3.19
C TYR A 65 -1.62 12.14 2.12
N GLN A 66 -2.56 11.83 1.23
CA GLN A 66 -3.02 12.82 0.24
C GLN A 66 -3.65 14.04 0.91
N ALA A 67 -4.45 13.85 1.97
CA ALA A 67 -5.03 14.95 2.73
C ALA A 67 -3.95 15.82 3.38
N LEU A 68 -2.89 15.22 3.94
CA LEU A 68 -1.74 15.93 4.49
C LEU A 68 -1.00 16.74 3.41
N ASP A 69 -0.76 16.15 2.24
CA ASP A 69 -0.10 16.85 1.14
C ASP A 69 -0.91 18.09 0.69
N GLN A 70 -2.25 17.97 0.63
CA GLN A 70 -3.13 19.10 0.29
C GLN A 70 -3.20 20.14 1.40
N ASP A 71 -3.22 19.72 2.66
CA ASP A 71 -3.18 20.60 3.83
C ASP A 71 -1.89 21.42 3.85
N GLU A 72 -0.74 20.77 3.64
CA GLU A 72 0.57 21.44 3.54
C GLU A 72 0.67 22.36 2.32
N ALA A 73 0.03 22.00 1.20
CA ALA A 73 -0.07 22.84 0.01
C ALA A 73 -1.02 24.04 0.16
N GLY A 74 -1.81 24.10 1.25
CA GLY A 74 -2.81 25.15 1.50
C GLY A 74 -4.11 24.97 0.72
N ASN A 75 -4.33 23.81 0.09
CA ASN A 75 -5.56 23.46 -0.61
C ASN A 75 -6.61 22.95 0.37
N ILE A 76 -7.15 23.85 1.19
CA ILE A 76 -7.94 23.51 2.38
C ILE A 76 -9.22 22.72 2.05
N ASP A 77 -9.98 23.15 1.03
CA ASP A 77 -11.19 22.45 0.56
C ASP A 77 -10.92 20.97 0.22
N GLU A 78 -9.86 20.72 -0.57
CA GLU A 78 -9.48 19.37 -1.00
C GLU A 78 -8.95 18.55 0.18
N ALA A 79 -8.17 19.17 1.07
CA ALA A 79 -7.69 18.52 2.29
C ALA A 79 -8.85 18.05 3.17
N ILE A 80 -9.86 18.90 3.41
CA ILE A 80 -11.07 18.56 4.19
C ILE A 80 -11.85 17.42 3.53
N MET A 81 -12.01 17.45 2.21
CA MET A 81 -12.64 16.39 1.43
C MET A 81 -11.92 15.04 1.61
N LEU A 82 -10.60 15.02 1.45
CA LEU A 82 -9.78 13.81 1.58
C LEU A 82 -9.75 13.27 3.01
N TYR A 83 -9.64 14.16 4.01
CA TYR A 83 -9.77 13.77 5.41
C TYR A 83 -11.13 13.12 5.68
N SER A 84 -12.21 13.71 5.16
CA SER A 84 -13.57 13.18 5.33
C SER A 84 -13.73 11.77 4.73
N GLN A 85 -13.21 11.55 3.51
CA GLN A 85 -13.20 10.23 2.87
C GLN A 85 -12.39 9.19 3.66
N ALA A 86 -11.23 9.58 4.20
CA ALA A 86 -10.40 8.70 5.03
C ALA A 86 -11.14 8.31 6.34
N ILE A 87 -11.81 9.28 6.98
CA ILE A 87 -12.60 9.06 8.20
C ILE A 87 -13.74 8.08 7.97
N GLU A 88 -14.52 8.29 6.91
CA GLU A 88 -15.64 7.41 6.54
C GLU A 88 -15.17 5.97 6.35
N LEU A 89 -14.11 5.78 5.54
CA LEU A 89 -13.53 4.46 5.31
C LEU A 89 -13.01 3.80 6.60
N CYS A 90 -12.41 4.57 7.50
CA CYS A 90 -11.96 4.06 8.79
C CYS A 90 -13.13 3.60 9.68
N ILE A 91 -14.22 4.37 9.73
CA ILE A 91 -15.40 4.03 10.54
C ILE A 91 -16.05 2.75 10.01
N ASP A 92 -16.30 2.68 8.71
CA ASP A 92 -16.92 1.53 8.03
C ASP A 92 -16.10 0.25 8.17
N THR A 93 -14.78 0.38 8.04
CA THR A 93 -13.88 -0.77 8.21
C THR A 93 -13.81 -1.19 9.67
N SER A 94 -13.83 -0.25 10.62
CA SER A 94 -13.79 -0.57 12.05
C SER A 94 -15.07 -1.22 12.57
N SER A 95 -16.23 -0.91 11.98
CA SER A 95 -17.53 -1.49 12.35
C SER A 95 -17.66 -2.94 11.85
N THR A 96 -17.02 -3.26 10.72
CA THR A 96 -17.03 -4.60 10.11
C THR A 96 -15.79 -5.43 10.48
N SER A 97 -14.88 -4.89 11.31
CA SER A 97 -13.64 -5.57 11.68
C SER A 97 -13.84 -6.59 12.80
N CYS A 98 -13.48 -7.85 12.57
CA CYS A 98 -13.41 -8.89 13.61
C CYS A 98 -12.16 -8.77 14.49
N ASN A 99 -11.17 -7.99 14.07
CA ASN A 99 -9.94 -7.76 14.82
C ASN A 99 -10.04 -6.46 15.62
N ALA A 100 -10.12 -6.59 16.95
CA ALA A 100 -10.27 -5.47 17.87
C ALA A 100 -9.08 -4.48 17.81
N VAL A 101 -7.86 -4.98 17.60
CA VAL A 101 -6.66 -4.14 17.51
C VAL A 101 -6.70 -3.28 16.26
N ILE A 102 -7.06 -3.86 15.11
CA ILE A 102 -7.21 -3.13 13.84
C ILE A 102 -8.36 -2.13 13.93
N ALA A 103 -9.50 -2.52 14.50
CA ALA A 103 -10.64 -1.64 14.71
C ALA A 103 -10.28 -0.42 15.58
N GLN A 104 -9.52 -0.64 16.66
CA GLN A 104 -9.05 0.45 17.53
C GLN A 104 -8.10 1.40 16.79
N LYS A 105 -7.15 0.87 16.00
CA LYS A 105 -6.25 1.70 15.19
C LYS A 105 -7.01 2.58 14.19
N LEU A 106 -7.97 2.01 13.47
CA LEU A 106 -8.82 2.73 12.52
C LEU A 106 -9.61 3.86 13.21
N ARG A 107 -10.18 3.60 14.39
CA ARG A 107 -10.88 4.63 15.17
C ARG A 107 -9.95 5.75 15.65
N GLN A 108 -8.74 5.41 16.08
CA GLN A 108 -7.75 6.42 16.46
C GLN A 108 -7.31 7.28 15.27
N LEU A 109 -7.15 6.67 14.09
CA LEU A 109 -6.81 7.37 12.87
C LEU A 109 -7.94 8.31 12.42
N ALA A 110 -9.19 7.81 12.42
CA ALA A 110 -10.38 8.61 12.15
C ALA A 110 -10.50 9.81 13.10
N LYS A 111 -10.27 9.61 14.40
CA LYS A 111 -10.33 10.70 15.39
C LYS A 111 -9.30 11.79 15.09
N LYS A 112 -8.04 11.42 14.83
CA LYS A 112 -6.98 12.39 14.51
C LYS A 112 -7.29 13.17 13.23
N ALA A 113 -7.77 12.48 12.20
CA ALA A 113 -8.17 13.10 10.94
C ALA A 113 -9.34 14.07 11.14
N LEU A 114 -10.32 13.70 11.97
CA LEU A 114 -11.47 14.56 12.30
C LEU A 114 -11.02 15.82 13.04
N ASP A 115 -10.21 15.69 14.09
CA ASP A 115 -9.68 16.82 14.85
C ASP A 115 -8.96 17.82 13.93
N ARG A 116 -8.18 17.33 12.95
CA ARG A 116 -7.50 18.20 11.97
C ARG A 116 -8.47 18.85 10.99
N ALA A 117 -9.42 18.09 10.42
CA ALA A 117 -10.41 18.61 9.49
C ALA A 117 -11.30 19.69 10.13
N GLU A 118 -11.64 19.56 11.41
CA GLU A 118 -12.39 20.58 12.15
C GLU A 118 -11.59 21.88 12.32
N VAL A 119 -10.28 21.78 12.61
CA VAL A 119 -9.39 22.95 12.67
C VAL A 119 -9.33 23.67 11.32
N LEU A 120 -9.15 22.92 10.22
CA LEU A 120 -9.11 23.46 8.87
C LEU A 120 -10.41 24.18 8.51
N LYS A 121 -11.55 23.55 8.80
CA LYS A 121 -12.88 24.13 8.55
C LYS A 121 -13.11 25.40 9.36
N ALA A 122 -12.61 25.47 10.60
CA ALA A 122 -12.68 26.68 11.41
C ALA A 122 -11.80 27.82 10.85
N GLN A 123 -10.67 27.49 10.21
CA GLN A 123 -9.79 28.45 9.55
C GLN A 123 -10.43 29.03 8.29
N GLU A 124 -11.08 28.22 7.45
CA GLU A 124 -11.81 28.71 6.25
C GLU A 124 -12.94 29.68 6.60
N ARG A 125 -13.63 29.45 7.72
CA ARG A 125 -14.67 30.38 8.20
C ARG A 125 -14.10 31.71 8.68
N LYS A 126 -12.81 31.77 9.01
CA LYS A 126 -12.16 32.94 9.59
C LYS A 126 -11.35 33.74 8.57
N SER A 127 -10.96 33.15 7.43
CA SER A 127 -10.48 33.93 6.28
C SER A 127 -11.63 34.79 5.75
N PRO A 128 -11.58 36.13 5.90
CA PRO A 128 -12.58 36.99 5.30
C PRO A 128 -12.43 36.84 3.78
N SER A 129 -13.50 36.43 3.12
CA SER A 129 -13.66 36.63 1.68
C SER A 129 -13.18 38.03 1.35
N LEU A 130 -12.22 38.13 0.42
CA LEU A 130 -11.68 39.38 -0.12
C LEU A 130 -12.81 40.41 -0.25
N GLU A 131 -12.88 41.38 0.66
CA GLU A 131 -13.72 42.56 0.51
C GLU A 131 -13.16 43.33 -0.69
N LEU A 132 -13.79 43.16 -1.85
CA LEU A 132 -13.59 44.07 -2.96
C LEU A 132 -14.02 45.46 -2.49
N PRO A 133 -13.15 46.48 -2.57
CA PRO A 133 -13.53 47.84 -2.20
C PRO A 133 -14.68 48.30 -3.08
N GLU A 134 -15.74 48.82 -2.46
CA GLU A 134 -16.91 49.33 -3.15
C GLU A 134 -16.50 50.45 -4.13
N PRO A 135 -17.03 50.45 -5.36
CA PRO A 135 -16.71 51.49 -6.33
C PRO A 135 -17.23 52.85 -5.85
N PRO A 136 -16.46 53.94 -6.07
CA PRO A 136 -16.80 55.25 -5.58
C PRO A 136 -18.12 55.75 -6.17
N VAL A 137 -19.01 56.20 -5.30
CA VAL A 137 -20.28 56.84 -5.67
C VAL A 137 -19.96 58.21 -6.27
N ASN A 138 -20.40 58.44 -7.51
CA ASN A 138 -20.34 59.73 -8.20
C ASN A 138 -21.70 60.41 -8.14
#